data_AF-A0A951BNH9-F1
#
_entry.id   AF-A0A951BNH9-F1
#
_cell.length_a   1.000
_cell.length_b   1.000
_cell.length_c   1.000
_cell.angle_alpha   90.00
_cell.angle_beta   90.00
_cell.angle_gamma   90.00
#
_symmetry.space_group_name_H-M   'P 1'
#
loop_
_entity.id
_entity.type
_entity.pdbx_description
1 polymer ?
#
loop_
_entity_poly.entity_id
_entity_poly.type
_entity_poly.pdbx_seq_one_letter_code
_entity_poly.pdbx_strand_id
1 'polypeptide(L)'
;MRTATRLDRLHVRTDAAWAALDAALCRRARAVRELDGSAALRCAVDAALPAGSDVALRAGAAVREEVENELGRILAVLDRHGLEPACAGQLADAEQRVVIARRVYNDAVRDTLALRSHRMVRWLRLAGTAAAPRYFEIAEPALPSYGLELDGAGA
;
A
#
# COMPACT_ATOMS: atom_id res chain seq x y z
N MET A 1 31.61 13.13 0.41
CA MET A 1 30.35 13.69 0.98
C MET A 1 29.09 13.44 0.14
N ARG A 2 29.14 13.28 -1.20
CA ARG A 2 27.93 13.19 -2.05
C ARG A 2 27.02 11.96 -1.81
N THR A 3 27.58 10.79 -1.46
CA THR A 3 26.80 9.54 -1.28
C THR A 3 25.94 9.55 -0.01
N ALA A 4 26.43 10.12 1.10
CA ALA A 4 25.67 10.23 2.34
C ALA A 4 24.47 11.17 2.19
N THR A 5 24.67 12.34 1.58
CA THR A 5 23.59 13.29 1.25
C THR A 5 22.56 12.68 0.30
N ARG A 6 23.00 11.85 -0.65
CA ARG A 6 22.08 11.13 -1.55
C ARG A 6 21.24 10.10 -0.79
N LEU A 7 21.85 9.34 0.11
CA LEU A 7 21.15 8.34 0.92
C LEU A 7 20.14 9.00 1.87
N ASP A 8 20.51 10.09 2.53
CA ASP A 8 19.62 10.88 3.38
C ASP A 8 18.37 11.35 2.62
N ARG A 9 18.55 11.93 1.42
CA ARG A 9 17.42 12.33 0.57
C ARG A 9 16.52 11.17 0.16
N LEU A 10 17.09 9.98 -0.09
CA LEU A 10 16.29 8.79 -0.41
C LEU A 10 15.50 8.30 0.81
N HIS A 11 16.06 8.35 2.01
CA HIS A 11 15.32 8.05 3.24
C HIS A 11 14.16 9.05 3.44
N VAL A 12 14.43 10.36 3.38
CA VAL A 12 13.38 11.39 3.48
C VAL A 12 12.28 11.20 2.43
N ARG A 13 12.65 10.87 1.19
CA ARG A 13 11.68 10.57 0.12
C ARG A 13 10.86 9.31 0.42
N THR A 14 11.48 8.27 0.98
CA THR A 14 10.77 7.03 1.35
C THR A 14 9.78 7.28 2.48
N ASP A 15 10.16 8.06 3.48
CA ASP A 15 9.29 8.44 4.59
C ASP A 15 8.11 9.30 4.11
N ALA A 16 8.38 10.26 3.22
CA ALA A 16 7.32 11.07 2.60
C ALA A 16 6.37 10.23 1.74
N ALA A 17 6.91 9.26 0.97
CA ALA A 17 6.09 8.35 0.17
C ALA A 17 5.24 7.42 1.05
N TRP A 18 5.77 6.97 2.19
CA TRP A 18 5.02 6.21 3.19
C TRP A 18 3.85 7.03 3.75
N ALA A 19 4.10 8.26 4.18
CA ALA A 19 3.05 9.15 4.69
C ALA A 19 1.94 9.41 3.63
N ALA A 20 2.33 9.56 2.36
CA ALA A 20 1.37 9.71 1.27
C ALA A 20 0.53 8.45 1.02
N LEU A 21 1.14 7.26 1.11
CA LEU A 21 0.43 5.98 1.03
C LEU A 21 -0.55 5.80 2.18
N ASP A 22 -0.11 6.04 3.42
CA ASP A 22 -0.98 5.93 4.58
C ASP A 22 -2.18 6.88 4.50
N ALA A 23 -1.95 8.13 4.07
CA ALA A 23 -3.04 9.07 3.86
C ALA A 23 -4.04 8.59 2.78
N ALA A 24 -3.57 7.89 1.74
CA ALA A 24 -4.45 7.31 0.73
C ALA A 24 -5.28 6.14 1.30
N LEU A 25 -4.66 5.26 2.08
CA LEU A 25 -5.33 4.15 2.77
C LEU A 25 -6.40 4.64 3.74
N CYS A 26 -6.06 5.66 4.56
CA CYS A 26 -7.01 6.33 5.44
C CYS A 26 -8.19 6.96 4.69
N ARG A 27 -7.97 7.54 3.50
CA ARG A 27 -9.06 8.07 2.67
C ARG A 27 -9.97 6.96 2.15
N ARG A 28 -9.40 5.82 1.73
CA ARG A 28 -10.17 4.63 1.34
C ARG A 28 -11.02 4.12 2.49
N ALA A 29 -10.44 3.94 3.68
CA ALA A 29 -11.19 3.51 4.86
C ALA A 29 -12.34 4.46 5.22
N ARG A 30 -12.15 5.78 5.08
CA ARG A 30 -13.24 6.76 5.25
C ARG A 30 -14.33 6.64 4.19
N ALA A 31 -13.97 6.52 2.91
CA ALA A 31 -14.95 6.33 1.85
C ALA A 31 -15.80 5.06 2.06
N VAL A 32 -15.18 3.98 2.57
CA VAL A 32 -15.88 2.74 2.91
C VAL A 32 -16.78 2.92 4.14
N ARG A 33 -16.40 3.76 5.11
CA ARG A 33 -17.21 4.04 6.31
C ARG A 33 -18.56 4.69 5.99
N GLU A 34 -18.63 5.47 4.92
CA GLU A 34 -19.86 6.11 4.45
C GLU A 34 -20.83 5.14 3.76
N LEU A 35 -20.40 3.89 3.50
CA LEU A 35 -21.24 2.87 2.87
C LEU A 35 -22.08 2.15 3.92
N ASP A 36 -23.36 1.94 3.60
CA ASP A 36 -24.17 0.95 4.33
C ASP A 36 -23.63 -0.45 4.02
N GLY A 37 -22.99 -1.05 5.02
CA GLY A 37 -22.16 -2.23 4.85
C GLY A 37 -22.46 -3.37 5.82
N SER A 38 -21.96 -4.56 5.46
CA SER A 38 -21.98 -5.73 6.33
C SER A 38 -21.25 -5.47 7.65
N ALA A 39 -21.54 -6.27 8.68
CA ALA A 39 -20.79 -6.21 9.94
C ALA A 39 -19.28 -6.42 9.72
N ALA A 40 -18.90 -7.29 8.78
CA ALA A 40 -17.51 -7.52 8.41
C ALA A 40 -16.85 -6.26 7.83
N LEU A 41 -17.54 -5.54 6.92
CA LEU A 41 -17.03 -4.29 6.35
C LEU A 41 -16.81 -3.23 7.43
N ARG A 42 -17.76 -3.09 8.35
CA ARG A 42 -17.66 -2.15 9.48
C ARG A 42 -16.48 -2.50 10.40
N CYS A 43 -16.33 -3.77 10.79
CA CYS A 43 -15.20 -4.23 11.60
C CYS A 43 -13.84 -3.97 10.92
N ALA A 44 -13.72 -4.22 9.62
CA ALA A 44 -12.47 -3.96 8.89
C ALA A 44 -12.14 -2.48 8.79
N VAL A 45 -13.15 -1.61 8.57
CA VAL A 45 -12.97 -0.15 8.58
C VAL A 45 -12.54 0.36 9.97
N ASP A 46 -13.19 -0.13 11.04
CA ASP A 46 -12.87 0.25 12.41
C ASP A 46 -11.47 -0.21 12.84
N ALA A 47 -10.94 -1.29 12.24
CA ALA A 47 -9.54 -1.69 12.39
C ALA A 47 -8.58 -0.83 11.54
N ALA A 48 -9.00 -0.44 10.32
CA ALA A 48 -8.18 0.32 9.38
C ALA A 48 -7.93 1.77 9.81
N LEU A 49 -8.93 2.47 10.36
CA LEU A 49 -8.78 3.89 10.71
C LEU A 49 -7.72 4.15 11.80
N PRO A 50 -7.67 3.40 12.93
CA PRO A 50 -6.61 3.56 13.93
C PRO A 50 -5.23 3.15 13.42
N ALA A 51 -5.14 2.22 12.47
CA ALA A 51 -3.88 1.77 11.90
C ALA A 51 -3.13 2.89 11.11
N GLY A 52 -3.83 3.95 10.70
CA GLY A 52 -3.23 5.15 10.10
C GLY A 52 -2.93 6.29 11.08
N SER A 53 -2.95 6.03 12.39
CA SER A 53 -2.51 6.99 13.42
C SER A 53 -0.99 7.15 13.41
N ASP A 54 -0.47 8.34 13.72
CA ASP A 54 0.97 8.59 13.93
C ASP A 54 1.63 7.61 14.92
N VAL A 55 0.87 7.10 15.89
CA VAL A 55 1.32 6.08 16.84
C VAL A 55 1.48 4.71 16.16
N ALA A 56 0.55 4.35 15.28
CA ALA A 56 0.60 3.12 14.50
C ALA A 56 1.66 3.16 13.40
N LEU A 57 1.90 4.33 12.78
CA LEU A 57 3.03 4.57 11.87
C LEU A 57 4.38 4.22 12.51
N ARG A 58 4.54 4.48 13.82
CA ARG A 58 5.73 4.12 14.60
C ARG A 58 5.75 2.63 15.02
N ALA A 59 4.57 2.02 15.18
CA ALA A 59 4.41 0.62 15.57
C ALA A 59 4.61 -0.38 14.42
N GLY A 60 4.41 0.03 13.16
CA GLY A 60 5.03 -0.62 12.00
C GLY A 60 4.11 -0.87 10.79
N ALA A 61 4.72 -0.83 9.60
CA ALA A 61 4.07 -1.03 8.30
C ALA A 61 3.42 -2.42 8.11
N ALA A 62 3.88 -3.45 8.84
CA ALA A 62 3.34 -4.81 8.72
C ALA A 62 1.90 -4.92 9.24
N VAL A 63 1.61 -4.36 10.42
CA VAL A 63 0.23 -4.31 10.97
C VAL A 63 -0.68 -3.53 10.02
N ARG A 64 -0.16 -2.43 9.45
CA ARG A 64 -0.90 -1.62 8.48
C ARG A 64 -1.24 -2.43 7.22
N GLU A 65 -0.29 -3.20 6.71
CA GLU A 65 -0.46 -4.07 5.55
C GLU A 65 -1.52 -5.16 5.79
N GLU A 66 -1.47 -5.86 6.93
CA GLU A 66 -2.44 -6.90 7.30
C GLU A 66 -3.88 -6.36 7.34
N VAL A 67 -4.08 -5.22 8.00
CA VAL A 67 -5.41 -4.59 8.11
C VAL A 67 -5.93 -4.15 6.74
N GLU A 68 -5.08 -3.56 5.90
CA GLU A 68 -5.47 -3.12 4.56
C GLU A 68 -5.72 -4.28 3.59
N ASN A 69 -5.07 -5.43 3.81
CA ASN A 69 -5.33 -6.67 3.09
C ASN A 69 -6.66 -7.31 3.47
N GLU A 70 -7.04 -7.27 4.75
CA GLU A 70 -8.39 -7.67 5.17
C GLU A 70 -9.46 -6.77 4.54
N LEU A 71 -9.29 -5.45 4.63
CA LEU A 71 -10.21 -4.49 3.99
C LEU A 71 -10.30 -4.73 2.48
N GLY A 72 -9.17 -4.92 1.80
CA GLY A 72 -9.12 -5.22 0.36
C GLY A 72 -9.89 -6.49 -0.02
N ARG A 73 -9.77 -7.56 0.76
CA ARG A 73 -10.51 -8.82 0.54
C ARG A 73 -12.02 -8.64 0.66
N ILE A 74 -12.49 -7.87 1.64
CA ILE A 74 -13.92 -7.61 1.81
C ILE A 74 -14.45 -6.72 0.68
N LEU A 75 -13.69 -5.70 0.26
CA LEU A 75 -14.06 -4.83 -0.85
C LEU A 75 -14.11 -5.56 -2.20
N ALA A 76 -13.31 -6.62 -2.38
CA ALA A 76 -13.30 -7.42 -3.60
C ALA A 76 -14.64 -8.15 -3.86
N VAL A 77 -15.40 -8.45 -2.81
CA VAL A 77 -16.70 -9.15 -2.91
C VAL A 77 -17.90 -8.22 -2.69
N LEU A 78 -17.66 -6.92 -2.51
CA LEU A 78 -18.71 -5.93 -2.35
C LEU A 78 -19.52 -5.78 -3.64
N ASP A 79 -20.84 -5.85 -3.55
CA ASP A 79 -21.72 -5.53 -4.68
C ASP A 79 -21.69 -4.02 -4.96
N ARG A 80 -21.03 -3.64 -6.05
CA ARG A 80 -20.86 -2.25 -6.47
C ARG A 80 -22.09 -1.71 -7.20
N HIS A 81 -22.99 -2.57 -7.68
CA HIS A 81 -24.17 -2.15 -8.45
C HIS A 81 -25.27 -1.57 -7.56
N GLY A 82 -25.31 -1.95 -6.29
CA GLY A 82 -26.24 -1.41 -5.30
C GLY A 82 -25.80 -0.10 -4.65
N LEU A 83 -24.60 0.41 -4.99
CA LEU A 83 -24.08 1.64 -4.38
C LEU A 83 -24.66 2.89 -5.04
N GLU A 84 -24.86 3.93 -4.23
CA GLU A 84 -25.18 5.26 -4.72
C GLU A 84 -24.03 5.78 -5.61
N PRO A 85 -24.30 6.42 -6.77
CA PRO A 85 -23.25 6.78 -7.73
C PRO A 85 -22.14 7.68 -7.17
N ALA A 86 -22.45 8.62 -6.27
CA ALA A 86 -21.44 9.47 -5.66
C ALA A 86 -20.54 8.67 -4.70
N CYS A 87 -21.11 7.79 -3.87
CA CYS A 87 -20.35 6.86 -3.03
C CYS A 87 -19.45 5.93 -3.86
N ALA A 88 -19.96 5.36 -4.95
CA ALA A 88 -19.19 4.49 -5.85
C ALA A 88 -18.02 5.23 -6.49
N GLY A 89 -18.23 6.47 -6.95
CA GLY A 89 -17.18 7.32 -7.52
C GLY A 89 -16.12 7.70 -6.49
N GLN A 90 -16.52 8.03 -5.26
CA GLN A 90 -15.60 8.37 -4.17
C GLN A 90 -14.72 7.17 -3.77
N LEU A 91 -15.31 5.97 -3.69
CA LEU A 91 -14.56 4.74 -3.41
C LEU A 91 -13.55 4.46 -4.53
N ALA A 92 -13.96 4.56 -5.80
CA ALA A 92 -13.08 4.33 -6.94
C ALA A 92 -11.89 5.32 -6.99
N ASP A 93 -12.12 6.61 -6.72
CA ASP A 93 -11.04 7.60 -6.60
C ASP A 93 -10.07 7.25 -5.45
N ALA A 94 -10.60 6.85 -4.30
CA ALA A 94 -9.78 6.45 -3.17
C ALA A 94 -8.94 5.19 -3.45
N GLU A 95 -9.52 4.17 -4.08
CA GLU A 95 -8.83 2.95 -4.53
C GLU A 95 -7.70 3.30 -5.51
N GLN A 96 -7.98 4.15 -6.50
CA GLN A 96 -6.99 4.56 -7.49
C GLN A 96 -5.82 5.31 -6.85
N ARG A 97 -6.09 6.21 -5.89
CA ARG A 97 -5.05 6.92 -5.14
C ARG A 97 -4.16 5.96 -4.35
N VAL A 98 -4.72 4.89 -3.78
CA VAL A 98 -3.94 3.85 -3.08
C VAL A 98 -2.99 3.14 -4.06
N VAL A 99 -3.48 2.74 -5.24
CA VAL A 99 -2.64 2.09 -6.27
C VAL A 99 -1.46 2.97 -6.66
N ILE A 100 -1.72 4.26 -6.93
CA ILE A 100 -0.67 5.22 -7.30
C ILE A 100 0.32 5.42 -6.15
N ALA A 101 -0.17 5.67 -4.93
CA ALA A 101 0.68 5.92 -3.77
C ALA A 101 1.55 4.70 -3.41
N ARG A 102 0.99 3.48 -3.52
CA ARG A 102 1.73 2.22 -3.31
C ARG A 102 2.88 2.09 -4.29
N ARG A 103 2.64 2.41 -5.56
CA ARG A 103 3.70 2.38 -6.59
C ARG A 103 4.81 3.36 -6.27
N VAL A 104 4.48 4.60 -5.94
CA VAL A 104 5.45 5.65 -5.57
C VAL A 104 6.27 5.23 -4.34
N TYR A 105 5.63 4.66 -3.33
CA TYR A 105 6.31 4.12 -2.15
C TYR A 105 7.27 2.99 -2.52
N ASN A 106 6.79 1.97 -3.26
CA ASN A 106 7.62 0.82 -3.64
C ASN A 106 8.81 1.21 -4.54
N ASP A 107 8.65 2.22 -5.40
CA ASP A 107 9.77 2.78 -6.17
C ASP A 107 10.80 3.48 -5.28
N ALA A 108 10.35 4.24 -4.27
CA ALA A 108 11.25 4.86 -3.28
C ALA A 108 11.98 3.81 -2.40
N VAL A 109 11.30 2.73 -2.01
CA VAL A 109 11.88 1.57 -1.33
C VAL A 109 12.97 0.95 -2.20
N ARG A 110 12.66 0.68 -3.48
CA ARG A 110 13.60 0.09 -4.45
C ARG A 110 14.86 0.95 -4.60
N ASP A 111 14.69 2.26 -4.81
CA ASP A 111 15.81 3.20 -4.96
C ASP A 111 16.72 3.20 -3.72
N THR A 112 16.11 3.19 -2.53
CA THR A 112 16.81 3.17 -1.25
C THR A 112 17.58 1.86 -1.05
N LEU A 113 16.94 0.71 -1.29
CA LEU A 113 17.58 -0.61 -1.17
C LEU A 113 18.73 -0.77 -2.17
N ALA A 114 18.55 -0.32 -3.41
CA ALA A 114 19.58 -0.33 -4.43
C ALA A 114 20.83 0.45 -3.95
N LEU A 115 20.65 1.66 -3.41
CA LEU A 115 21.78 2.45 -2.92
C LEU A 115 22.42 1.84 -1.65
N ARG A 116 21.62 1.26 -0.73
CA ARG A 116 22.13 0.60 0.49
C ARG A 116 22.91 -0.68 0.20
N SER A 117 22.65 -1.34 -0.93
CA SER A 117 23.39 -2.54 -1.34
C SER A 117 24.83 -2.25 -1.80
N HIS A 118 25.16 -0.99 -2.10
CA HIS A 118 26.47 -0.59 -2.61
C HIS A 118 27.58 -0.85 -1.57
N ARG A 119 28.67 -1.51 -1.98
CA ARG A 119 29.78 -1.93 -1.08
C ARG A 119 30.33 -0.80 -0.21
N MET A 120 30.51 0.39 -0.80
CA MET A 120 31.03 1.57 -0.09
C MET A 120 30.08 2.06 1.01
N VAL A 121 28.76 2.01 0.80
CA VAL A 121 27.75 2.39 1.80
C VAL A 121 27.78 1.43 2.99
N ARG A 122 27.93 0.12 2.71
CA ARG A 122 28.05 -0.92 3.74
C ARG A 122 29.35 -0.79 4.53
N TRP A 123 30.48 -0.63 3.84
CA TRP A 123 31.80 -0.55 4.48
C TRP A 123 31.94 0.69 5.37
N LEU A 124 31.44 1.84 4.89
CA LEU A 124 31.45 3.10 5.64
C LEU A 124 30.26 3.25 6.60
N ARG A 125 29.38 2.24 6.72
CA ARG A 125 28.16 2.25 7.55
C ARG A 125 27.30 3.51 7.37
N LEU A 126 27.21 4.04 6.14
CA LEU A 126 26.54 5.33 5.88
C LEU A 126 25.03 5.29 6.09
N ALA A 127 24.43 4.11 6.15
CA ALA A 127 23.02 3.93 6.48
C ALA A 127 22.73 4.00 7.99
N GLY A 128 23.77 4.02 8.84
CA GLY A 128 23.63 4.08 10.28
C GLY A 128 22.78 2.95 10.86
N THR A 129 21.91 3.30 11.81
CA THR A 129 20.94 2.42 12.48
C THR A 129 19.55 2.44 11.86
N ALA A 130 19.35 3.18 10.75
CA ALA A 130 18.06 3.27 10.10
C ALA A 130 17.60 1.89 9.61
N ALA A 131 16.39 1.47 9.99
CA ALA A 131 15.82 0.21 9.51
C ALA A 131 15.75 0.20 7.97
N ALA A 132 15.86 -0.98 7.36
CA ALA A 132 15.66 -1.09 5.91
C ALA A 132 14.17 -0.88 5.59
N PRO A 133 13.84 -0.04 4.59
CA PRO A 133 12.46 0.08 4.17
C PRO A 133 11.99 -1.25 3.56
N ARG A 134 10.69 -1.53 3.66
CA ARG A 134 10.06 -2.75 3.17
C ARG A 134 9.05 -2.40 2.09
N TYR A 135 8.85 -3.30 1.14
CA TYR A 135 7.75 -3.17 0.18
C TYR A 135 6.42 -3.28 0.90
N PHE A 136 5.40 -2.59 0.36
CA PHE A 136 4.02 -2.69 0.83
C PHE A 136 3.23 -3.56 -0.14
N GLU A 137 2.77 -4.71 0.34
CA GLU A 137 2.05 -5.70 -0.46
C GLU A 137 0.55 -5.64 -0.15
N ILE A 138 -0.24 -5.17 -1.12
CA ILE A 138 -1.71 -5.30 -1.06
C ILE A 138 -2.09 -6.51 -1.89
N ALA A 139 -2.81 -7.46 -1.28
CA ALA A 139 -3.43 -8.57 -1.97
C ALA A 139 -4.38 -8.00 -3.04
N GLU A 140 -3.95 -8.06 -4.29
CA GLU A 140 -4.83 -7.79 -5.42
C GLU A 140 -5.84 -8.94 -5.48
N PRO A 141 -7.15 -8.67 -5.63
CA PRO A 141 -8.09 -9.75 -5.85
C PRO A 141 -7.62 -10.51 -7.09
N ALA A 142 -7.46 -11.83 -6.95
CA ALA A 142 -7.08 -12.70 -8.06
C ALA A 142 -8.06 -12.42 -9.20
N LEU A 143 -7.60 -11.71 -10.24
CA LEU A 143 -8.33 -11.64 -11.49
C LEU A 143 -8.55 -13.10 -11.89
N PRO A 144 -9.80 -13.56 -12.13
CA PRO A 144 -10.00 -14.89 -12.67
C PRO A 144 -9.11 -14.98 -13.89
N SER A 145 -8.13 -15.88 -13.84
CA SER A 145 -7.22 -16.17 -14.93
C SER A 145 -8.08 -16.37 -16.16
N TYR A 146 -8.02 -15.44 -17.11
CA TYR A 146 -8.58 -15.67 -18.43
C TYR A 146 -7.87 -16.93 -18.92
N GLY A 147 -8.63 -18.02 -18.99
CA GLY A 147 -8.18 -19.27 -19.55
C GLY A 147 -7.77 -18.99 -20.99
N LEU A 148 -6.48 -18.78 -21.20
CA LEU A 148 -5.87 -19.15 -22.47
C LEU A 148 -5.89 -20.69 -22.50
N GLU A 149 -7.08 -21.24 -22.75
CA GLU A 149 -7.19 -22.43 -23.59
C GLU A 149 -6.55 -22.05 -24.92
N LEU A 150 -5.24 -22.22 -24.99
CA LEU A 150 -4.57 -22.47 -26.25
C LEU A 150 -5.09 -23.85 -26.68
N ASP A 151 -6.22 -23.82 -27.37
CA ASP A 151 -6.78 -25.00 -28.01
C ASP A 151 -5.71 -25.58 -28.92
N GLY A 152 -5.49 -26.87 -28.74
CA GLY A 152 -4.32 -27.59 -29.22
C GLY A 152 -4.21 -27.55 -30.73
N ALA A 153 -3.04 -27.13 -31.21
CA ALA A 153 -2.52 -27.67 -32.44
C ALA A 153 -2.13 -29.14 -32.17
N GLY A 154 -2.84 -30.08 -32.80
CA GLY A 154 -2.42 -31.49 -32.81
C GLY A 154 -3.48 -32.51 -33.20
N ALA A 155 -3.84 -32.57 -34.49
CA ALA A 155 -3.91 -33.79 -35.31
C ALA A 155 -4.34 -33.44 -36.74
#